data_AF-A0A7Y4TZE1-F1
#
_entry.id   AF-A0A7Y4TZE1-F1
#
_cell.length_a   1.000
_cell.length_b   1.000
_cell.length_c   1.000
_cell.angle_alpha   90.00
_cell.angle_beta   90.00
_cell.angle_gamma   90.00
#
_symmetry.space_group_name_H-M   'P 1'
#
loop_
_entity.id
_entity.type
_entity.pdbx_description
1 polymer ?
#
loop_
_entity_poly.entity_id
_entity_poly.type
_entity_poly.pdbx_seq_one_letter_code
_entity_poly.pdbx_strand_id
1 'polypeptide(L)'
;MGGSGGQTISTSTGAWLSDTGVWNNNSDKQAKTAFAPIDAQAILAKVVELPVTTWQYKMETGTTVRHLGPMAQDFHAAFKLGANDTSIATLDEAGVALATIQGLNQKLEKENAALKARLAKLEAKVATRAQTQARLDALEARLERMFQARAE
;
A
#
# COMPACT_ATOMS: atom_id res chain seq x y z
N MET A 1 -30.80 20.97 -31.21
CA MET A 1 -30.13 19.96 -30.37
C MET A 1 -28.68 19.89 -30.84
N GLY A 2 -27.78 20.63 -30.20
CA GLY A 2 -26.37 20.71 -30.63
C GLY A 2 -25.60 19.54 -30.03
N GLY A 3 -25.23 18.55 -30.86
CA GLY A 3 -24.38 17.45 -30.44
C GLY A 3 -22.99 17.99 -30.09
N SER A 4 -22.54 17.77 -28.86
CA SER A 4 -21.15 18.01 -28.47
C SER A 4 -20.29 16.99 -29.22
N GLY A 5 -19.73 17.38 -30.37
CA GLY A 5 -18.85 16.50 -31.14
C GLY A 5 -17.75 15.91 -30.27
N GLY A 6 -17.57 14.59 -30.32
CA GLY A 6 -16.58 13.87 -29.52
C GLY A 6 -17.09 13.24 -28.23
N GLN A 7 -18.37 13.45 -27.85
CA GLN A 7 -18.94 12.91 -26.62
C GLN A 7 -20.24 12.13 -26.86
N THR A 8 -20.24 10.84 -26.50
CA THR A 8 -21.40 9.96 -26.59
C THR A 8 -22.34 10.13 -25.39
N ILE A 9 -21.78 10.33 -24.19
CA ILE A 9 -22.51 10.59 -22.95
C ILE A 9 -21.85 11.77 -22.25
N SER A 10 -22.63 12.69 -21.71
CA SER A 10 -22.15 13.79 -20.87
C SER A 10 -23.03 13.90 -19.62
N THR A 11 -22.43 14.24 -18.48
CA THR A 11 -23.11 14.34 -17.18
C THR A 11 -23.10 15.77 -16.64
N SER A 12 -23.96 16.08 -15.67
CA SER A 12 -24.01 17.40 -15.03
C SER A 12 -22.74 17.74 -14.22
N THR A 13 -21.92 16.74 -13.86
CA THR A 13 -20.63 16.95 -13.18
C THR A 13 -19.50 17.29 -14.16
N GLY A 14 -19.75 17.25 -15.47
CA GLY A 14 -18.74 17.41 -16.51
C GLY A 14 -17.96 16.14 -16.84
N ALA A 15 -18.30 14.98 -16.26
CA ALA A 15 -17.78 13.70 -16.73
C ALA A 15 -18.45 13.29 -18.05
N TRP A 16 -17.72 12.60 -18.92
CA TRP A 16 -18.18 12.24 -20.26
C TRP A 16 -17.57 10.95 -20.78
N LEU A 17 -18.28 10.29 -21.70
CA LEU A 17 -17.80 9.15 -22.49
C LEU A 17 -17.39 9.64 -23.88
N SER A 18 -16.15 9.39 -24.28
CA SER A 18 -15.72 9.72 -25.65
C SER A 18 -16.42 8.86 -26.69
N ASP A 19 -16.49 9.35 -27.92
CA ASP A 19 -16.97 8.56 -29.07
C ASP A 19 -16.13 7.29 -29.33
N THR A 20 -14.91 7.25 -28.78
CA THR A 20 -14.02 6.08 -28.81
C THR A 20 -14.19 5.14 -27.62
N GLY A 21 -15.14 5.40 -26.72
CA GLY A 21 -15.49 4.51 -25.60
C GLY A 21 -14.68 4.71 -24.31
N VAL A 22 -13.99 5.84 -24.13
CA VAL A 22 -13.20 6.15 -22.93
C VAL A 22 -14.01 7.01 -21.97
N TRP A 23 -14.21 6.54 -20.74
CA TRP A 23 -14.83 7.33 -19.68
C TRP A 23 -13.85 8.32 -19.06
N ASN A 24 -14.22 9.60 -19.03
CA ASN A 24 -13.43 10.70 -18.49
C ASN A 24 -14.16 11.32 -17.30
N ASN A 25 -13.62 11.15 -16.10
CA ASN A 25 -14.14 11.79 -14.90
C ASN A 25 -13.69 13.27 -14.84
N ASN A 26 -14.60 14.19 -14.51
CA ASN A 26 -14.19 15.54 -14.11
C ASN A 26 -13.48 15.47 -12.75
N SER A 27 -12.21 15.91 -12.71
CA SER A 27 -11.43 15.98 -11.48
C SER A 27 -10.78 17.35 -11.25
N ASP A 28 -11.34 18.41 -11.82
CA ASP A 28 -10.94 19.77 -11.47
C ASP A 28 -11.17 20.01 -9.97
N LYS A 29 -10.16 20.56 -9.29
CA LYS A 29 -10.25 20.95 -7.88
C LYS A 29 -11.32 22.02 -7.67
N GLN A 30 -11.53 22.92 -8.65
CA GLN A 30 -12.54 23.98 -8.56
C GLN A 30 -13.98 23.43 -8.65
N ALA A 31 -14.16 22.23 -9.20
CA ALA A 31 -15.45 21.55 -9.26
C ALA A 31 -15.76 20.75 -7.97
N LYS A 32 -14.85 20.73 -6.99
CA LYS A 32 -14.94 19.93 -5.76
C LYS A 32 -14.85 20.82 -4.53
N THR A 33 -15.51 20.41 -3.46
CA THR A 33 -15.51 21.11 -2.17
C THR A 33 -15.44 20.10 -1.02
N ALA A 34 -15.42 20.57 0.23
CA ALA A 34 -15.41 19.76 1.44
C ALA A 34 -14.24 18.76 1.50
N PHE A 35 -13.05 19.19 1.09
CA PHE A 35 -11.85 18.36 1.17
C PHE A 35 -11.51 18.02 2.62
N ALA A 36 -11.30 16.73 2.89
CA ALA A 36 -10.81 16.23 4.17
C ALA A 36 -9.57 15.35 3.93
N PRO A 37 -8.57 15.40 4.82
CA PRO A 37 -7.46 14.48 4.76
C PRO A 37 -7.92 13.05 5.06
N ILE A 38 -7.21 12.07 4.51
CA ILE A 38 -7.44 10.64 4.77
C ILE A 38 -6.34 10.06 5.66
N ASP A 39 -6.66 8.98 6.37
CA ASP A 39 -5.66 8.08 6.96
C ASP A 39 -5.43 6.89 6.01
N ALA A 40 -4.32 6.94 5.29
CA ALA A 40 -3.96 5.93 4.30
C ALA A 40 -3.67 4.56 4.93
N GLN A 41 -3.16 4.50 6.17
CA GLN A 41 -2.93 3.22 6.87
C GLN A 41 -4.24 2.59 7.33
N ALA A 42 -5.19 3.42 7.80
CA ALA A 42 -6.53 2.93 8.13
C ALA A 42 -7.27 2.41 6.89
N ILE A 43 -7.13 3.08 5.74
CA ILE A 43 -7.70 2.58 4.46
C ILE A 43 -7.04 1.26 4.07
N LEU A 44 -5.70 1.16 4.12
CA LEU A 44 -4.99 -0.09 3.87
C LEU A 44 -5.51 -1.23 4.76
N ALA A 45 -5.68 -0.98 6.06
CA ALA A 45 -6.19 -1.99 6.99
C ALA A 45 -7.58 -2.52 6.57
N LYS A 46 -8.49 -1.61 6.19
CA LYS A 46 -9.81 -1.99 5.68
C LYS A 46 -9.74 -2.78 4.37
N VAL A 47 -8.85 -2.40 3.45
CA VAL A 47 -8.69 -3.13 2.17
C VAL A 47 -8.13 -4.52 2.39
N VAL A 48 -7.21 -4.71 3.34
CA VAL A 48 -6.66 -6.04 3.69
C VAL A 48 -7.76 -6.98 4.21
N GLU A 49 -8.77 -6.45 4.89
CA GLU A 49 -9.91 -7.21 5.40
C GLU A 49 -11.05 -7.37 4.38
N LEU A 50 -11.04 -6.61 3.29
CA LEU A 50 -12.12 -6.58 2.31
C LEU A 50 -12.15 -7.88 1.49
N PRO A 51 -13.28 -8.63 1.47
CA PRO A 51 -13.39 -9.80 0.62
C PRO A 51 -13.30 -9.44 -0.86
N VAL A 52 -12.37 -10.10 -1.57
CA VAL A 52 -12.25 -10.02 -3.03
C VAL A 52 -12.47 -11.40 -3.60
N THR A 53 -13.42 -11.52 -4.53
CA THR A 53 -13.79 -12.80 -5.14
C THR A 53 -13.87 -12.66 -6.64
N THR A 54 -13.82 -13.79 -7.36
CA THR A 54 -14.22 -13.79 -8.76
C THR A 54 -15.71 -14.08 -8.85
N TRP A 55 -16.38 -13.45 -9.80
CA TRP A 55 -17.82 -13.59 -10.02
C TRP A 55 -18.15 -13.43 -11.51
N GLN A 56 -19.41 -13.65 -11.87
CA GLN A 56 -19.95 -13.40 -13.20
C GLN A 56 -21.36 -12.80 -13.06
N TYR A 57 -21.80 -12.01 -14.01
CA TYR A 57 -23.19 -11.57 -14.02
C TYR A 57 -24.12 -12.74 -14.36
N LYS A 58 -25.35 -12.69 -13.85
CA LYS A 58 -26.39 -13.69 -14.18
C LYS A 58 -26.67 -13.76 -15.68
N MET A 59 -26.62 -12.62 -16.37
CA MET A 59 -26.81 -12.53 -17.83
C MET A 59 -25.64 -13.08 -18.64
N GLU A 60 -24.48 -13.31 -18.03
CA GLU A 60 -23.31 -13.92 -18.66
C GLU A 60 -23.29 -15.45 -18.51
N THR A 61 -24.41 -16.04 -18.05
CA THR A 61 -24.57 -17.50 -17.94
C THR A 61 -24.36 -18.16 -19.30
N GLY A 62 -23.50 -19.19 -19.33
CA GLY A 62 -23.10 -19.88 -20.57
C GLY A 62 -21.88 -19.29 -21.27
N THR A 63 -21.31 -18.20 -20.75
CA THR A 63 -20.01 -17.67 -21.20
C THR A 63 -18.88 -18.09 -20.25
N THR A 64 -17.63 -17.85 -20.65
CA THR A 64 -16.43 -18.05 -19.83
C THR A 64 -16.00 -16.78 -19.08
N VAL A 65 -16.80 -15.70 -19.14
CA VAL A 65 -16.44 -14.40 -18.56
C VAL A 65 -16.41 -14.49 -17.04
N ARG A 66 -15.33 -13.95 -16.45
CA ARG A 66 -15.15 -13.81 -15.01
C ARG A 66 -14.65 -12.41 -14.70
N HIS A 67 -15.27 -11.79 -13.71
CA HIS A 67 -14.86 -10.52 -13.14
C HIS A 67 -14.18 -10.77 -11.79
N LEU A 68 -13.35 -9.84 -11.35
CA LEU A 68 -12.65 -9.89 -10.07
C LEU A 68 -12.93 -8.58 -9.34
N GLY A 69 -13.38 -8.66 -8.10
CA GLY A 69 -13.59 -7.48 -7.29
C GLY A 69 -14.34 -7.77 -5.99
N PRO A 70 -14.48 -6.76 -5.12
CA PRO A 70 -15.33 -6.86 -3.95
C PRO A 70 -16.82 -6.78 -4.33
N MET A 71 -17.68 -7.18 -3.40
CA MET A 71 -19.11 -6.92 -3.50
C MET A 71 -19.40 -5.48 -3.03
N ALA A 72 -20.38 -4.82 -3.64
CA ALA A 72 -20.71 -3.42 -3.36
C ALA A 72 -21.13 -3.18 -1.91
N GLN A 73 -21.82 -4.14 -1.30
CA GLN A 73 -22.30 -4.06 0.07
C GLN A 73 -21.14 -4.03 1.06
N ASP A 74 -20.16 -4.92 0.87
CA ASP A 74 -18.96 -4.99 1.71
C ASP A 74 -18.10 -3.73 1.54
N PHE A 75 -17.93 -3.27 0.30
CA PHE A 75 -17.22 -2.03 -0.02
C PHE A 75 -17.89 -0.82 0.66
N HIS A 76 -19.21 -0.69 0.52
CA HIS A 76 -19.96 0.38 1.15
C HIS A 76 -19.95 0.28 2.68
N ALA A 77 -20.03 -0.93 3.24
CA ALA A 77 -19.91 -1.15 4.68
C ALA A 77 -18.56 -0.65 5.22
N ALA A 78 -17.45 -0.92 4.51
CA ALA A 78 -16.11 -0.54 4.91
C ALA A 78 -15.80 0.96 4.72
N PHE A 79 -16.19 1.54 3.58
CA PHE A 79 -15.75 2.89 3.16
C PHE A 79 -16.82 3.96 3.21
N LYS A 80 -18.12 3.59 3.21
CA LYS A 80 -19.25 4.54 3.16
C LYS A 80 -19.18 5.49 1.95
N LEU A 81 -18.60 5.02 0.85
CA LEU A 81 -18.53 5.72 -0.44
C LEU A 81 -19.64 5.23 -1.38
N GLY A 82 -19.90 6.00 -2.44
CA GLY A 82 -20.97 5.74 -3.40
C GLY A 82 -22.36 6.23 -2.96
N ALA A 83 -23.31 6.23 -3.89
CA ALA A 83 -24.68 6.69 -3.67
C ALA A 83 -25.59 5.62 -3.03
N ASN A 84 -25.21 4.34 -3.10
CA ASN A 84 -25.94 3.20 -2.56
C ASN A 84 -24.97 2.03 -2.30
N ASP A 85 -25.47 0.93 -1.72
CA ASP A 85 -24.70 -0.26 -1.36
C ASP A 85 -24.75 -1.39 -2.42
N THR A 86 -25.33 -1.14 -3.59
CA THR A 86 -25.45 -2.12 -4.69
C THR A 86 -24.61 -1.79 -5.91
N SER A 87 -23.87 -0.67 -5.87
CA SER A 87 -22.98 -0.22 -6.93
C SER A 87 -21.67 0.29 -6.36
N ILE A 88 -20.57 0.00 -7.05
CA ILE A 88 -19.26 0.60 -6.77
C ILE A 88 -18.96 1.57 -7.91
N ALA A 89 -18.71 2.83 -7.58
CA ALA A 89 -18.19 3.77 -8.56
C ALA A 89 -16.71 3.45 -8.82
N THR A 90 -16.32 3.30 -10.08
CA THR A 90 -14.92 3.07 -10.46
C THR A 90 -13.98 4.17 -9.96
N LEU A 91 -14.49 5.40 -9.82
CA LEU A 91 -13.79 6.53 -9.20
C LEU A 91 -13.43 6.25 -7.74
N ASP A 92 -14.39 5.73 -6.95
CA ASP A 92 -14.22 5.48 -5.53
C ASP A 92 -13.28 4.30 -5.30
N GLU A 93 -13.44 3.22 -6.07
CA GLU A 93 -12.54 2.06 -6.02
C GLU A 93 -11.09 2.45 -6.38
N ALA A 94 -10.90 3.26 -7.43
CA ALA A 94 -9.58 3.78 -7.81
C ALA A 94 -8.98 4.69 -6.72
N GLY A 95 -9.80 5.53 -6.09
CA GLY A 95 -9.38 6.37 -4.97
C GLY A 95 -8.91 5.54 -3.77
N VAL A 96 -9.66 4.50 -3.41
CA VAL A 96 -9.29 3.54 -2.36
C VAL A 96 -8.00 2.81 -2.72
N ALA A 97 -7.82 2.39 -3.98
CA ALA A 97 -6.59 1.73 -4.44
C ALA A 97 -5.36 2.64 -4.30
N LEU A 98 -5.45 3.91 -4.73
CA LEU A 98 -4.36 4.88 -4.59
C LEU A 98 -4.01 5.14 -3.11
N ALA A 99 -5.02 5.34 -2.27
CA ALA A 99 -4.82 5.50 -0.83
C ALA A 99 -4.17 4.26 -0.18
N THR A 100 -4.56 3.07 -0.62
CA THR A 100 -3.98 1.80 -0.16
C THR A 100 -2.50 1.69 -0.52
N ILE A 101 -2.11 2.07 -1.74
CA ILE A 101 -0.71 2.10 -2.17
C ILE A 101 0.11 3.07 -1.29
N GLN A 102 -0.45 4.25 -0.99
CA GLN A 102 0.21 5.20 -0.08
C GLN A 102 0.38 4.62 1.33
N GLY A 103 -0.67 4.00 1.88
CA GLY A 103 -0.64 3.36 3.19
C GLY A 103 0.39 2.23 3.24
N LEU A 104 0.48 1.43 2.17
CA LEU A 104 1.44 0.34 2.05
C LEU A 104 2.87 0.87 2.02
N ASN A 105 3.12 1.92 1.24
CA ASN A 105 4.43 2.56 1.19
C ASN A 105 4.86 3.10 2.58
N GLN A 106 3.94 3.75 3.30
CA GLN A 106 4.21 4.23 4.66
C GLN A 106 4.56 3.08 5.62
N LYS A 107 3.84 1.95 5.53
CA LYS A 107 4.14 0.75 6.32
C LYS A 107 5.53 0.19 5.99
N LEU A 108 5.85 0.08 4.70
CA LEU A 108 7.14 -0.44 4.23
C LEU A 108 8.31 0.46 4.67
N GLU A 109 8.20 1.78 4.54
CA GLU A 109 9.24 2.70 4.99
C GLU A 109 9.50 2.59 6.50
N LYS A 110 8.44 2.50 7.30
CA LYS A 110 8.53 2.32 8.76
C LYS A 110 9.24 1.01 9.11
N GLU A 111 8.86 -0.10 8.48
CA GLU A 111 9.47 -1.41 8.72
C GLU A 111 10.93 -1.44 8.25
N ASN A 112 11.23 -0.86 7.09
CA ASN A 112 12.59 -0.77 6.55
C ASN A 112 13.51 0.07 7.45
N ALA A 113 13.06 1.22 7.94
CA ALA A 113 13.80 2.02 8.91
C ALA A 113 14.09 1.25 10.20
N ALA A 114 13.10 0.51 10.71
CA ALA A 114 13.28 -0.33 11.90
C ALA A 114 14.28 -1.48 11.67
N LEU A 115 14.24 -2.13 10.50
CA LEU A 115 15.19 -3.18 10.13
C LEU A 115 16.60 -2.63 9.98
N LYS A 116 16.79 -1.49 9.29
CA LYS A 116 18.09 -0.80 9.17
C LYS A 116 18.69 -0.45 10.54
N ALA A 117 17.87 0.07 11.45
CA ALA A 117 18.32 0.39 12.81
C ALA A 117 18.75 -0.86 13.59
N ARG A 118 18.02 -1.98 13.45
CA ARG A 118 18.38 -3.27 14.07
C ARG A 118 19.68 -3.83 13.48
N LEU A 119 19.84 -3.74 12.16
CA LEU A 119 21.03 -4.18 11.45
C LEU A 119 22.26 -3.42 11.91
N ALA A 120 22.21 -2.08 11.94
CA ALA A 120 23.30 -1.26 12.45
C ALA A 120 23.69 -1.60 13.91
N LYS A 121 22.69 -1.88 14.77
CA LYS A 121 22.94 -2.31 16.15
C LYS A 121 23.60 -3.68 16.23
N LEU A 122 23.22 -4.62 15.36
CA LEU A 122 23.81 -5.95 15.29
C LEU A 122 25.25 -5.88 14.79
N GLU A 123 25.51 -5.10 13.74
CA GLU A 123 26.85 -4.86 13.20
C GLU A 123 27.78 -4.25 14.25
N ALA A 124 27.32 -3.25 15.00
CA ALA A 124 28.08 -2.67 16.10
C ALA A 124 28.40 -3.71 17.19
N LYS A 125 27.43 -4.55 17.57
CA LYS A 125 27.66 -5.63 18.55
C LYS A 125 28.67 -6.67 18.05
N VAL A 126 28.61 -7.04 16.77
CA VAL A 126 29.57 -7.97 16.16
C VAL A 126 30.97 -7.36 16.17
N ALA A 127 31.12 -6.08 15.81
CA ALA A 127 32.39 -5.37 15.88
C ALA A 127 32.96 -5.31 17.31
N THR A 128 32.13 -4.98 18.31
CA THR A 128 32.55 -4.98 19.72
C THR A 128 32.96 -6.37 20.21
N ARG A 129 32.24 -7.41 19.80
CA ARG A 129 32.61 -8.81 20.13
C ARG A 129 33.96 -9.18 19.53
N ALA A 130 34.21 -8.83 18.27
CA ALA A 130 35.49 -9.08 17.62
C ALA A 130 36.64 -8.34 18.33
N GLN A 131 36.45 -7.07 18.72
CA GLN A 131 37.44 -6.33 19.50
C GLN A 131 37.70 -6.94 20.89
N THR A 132 36.63 -7.38 21.56
CA THR A 132 36.74 -8.03 22.87
C THR A 132 37.50 -9.34 22.75
N GLN A 133 37.20 -10.16 21.73
CA GLN A 133 37.91 -11.41 21.46
C GLN A 133 39.40 -11.14 21.23
N ALA A 134 39.75 -10.20 20.35
CA ALA A 134 41.15 -9.85 20.09
C ALA A 134 41.88 -9.37 21.36
N ARG A 135 41.20 -8.65 22.25
CA ARG A 135 41.77 -8.23 23.54
C ARG A 135 42.00 -9.41 24.48
N LEU A 136 41.07 -10.38 24.51
CA LEU A 136 41.23 -11.60 25.30
C LEU A 136 42.42 -12.40 24.80
N ASP A 137 42.50 -12.65 23.49
CA ASP A 137 43.62 -13.38 22.86
C ASP A 137 44.97 -12.70 23.18
N ALA A 138 45.01 -11.37 23.14
CA ALA A 138 46.22 -10.60 23.47
C ALA A 138 46.61 -10.68 24.96
N LEU A 139 45.63 -10.71 25.87
CA LEU A 139 45.87 -10.89 27.31
C LEU A 139 46.36 -12.30 27.62
N GLU A 140 45.77 -13.32 27.00
CA GLU A 140 46.22 -14.72 27.10
C GLU A 140 47.68 -14.85 26.65
N ALA A 141 48.03 -14.31 25.48
CA ALA A 141 49.41 -14.32 24.99
C ALA A 141 50.41 -13.53 25.87
N ARG A 142 49.94 -12.52 26.60
CA ARG A 142 50.77 -11.79 27.58
C ARG A 142 50.99 -12.60 28.85
N LEU A 143 49.95 -13.27 29.36
CA LEU A 143 50.05 -14.14 30.53
C LEU A 143 51.02 -15.29 30.28
N GLU A 144 50.90 -15.97 29.14
CA GLU A 144 51.83 -17.03 28.72
C GLU A 144 53.29 -16.55 28.75
N ARG A 145 53.58 -15.39 28.14
CA ARG A 145 54.93 -14.81 28.16
C ARG A 145 55.45 -14.51 29.58
N MET A 146 54.60 -14.03 30.48
CA MET A 146 55.00 -13.77 31.86
C MET A 146 55.31 -15.05 32.64
N PHE A 147 54.60 -16.14 32.37
CA PHE A 147 54.89 -17.44 32.99
C PHE A 147 56.20 -18.03 32.47
N GLN A 148 56.47 -17.96 31.16
CA GLN A 148 57.74 -18.41 30.60
C GLN A 148 58.93 -17.63 31.16
N ALA A 149 58.84 -16.29 31.21
CA ALA A 149 59.93 -15.43 31.71
C ALA A 149 60.25 -15.58 33.21
N ARG A 150 59.39 -16.23 34.00
CA ARG A 150 59.64 -16.53 35.42
C ARG A 150 60.20 -17.94 35.65
N ALA A 151 60.17 -18.80 34.62
CA ALA A 151 60.68 -20.17 34.68
C ALA A 151 62.16 -20.27 34.27
N GLU A 152 62.73 -19.19 33.73
CA GLU A 152 64.16 -18.99 33.39
C GLU A 152 64.88 -18.22 34.51
#